data_AF-A0A2V7YL86-F1
#
_entry.id   AF-A0A2V7YL86-F1
#
_cell.length_a   1.000
_cell.length_b   1.000
_cell.length_c   1.000
_cell.angle_alpha   90.00
_cell.angle_beta   90.00
_cell.angle_gamma   90.00
#
_symmetry.space_group_name_H-M   'P 1'
#
loop_
_entity.id
_entity.type
_entity.pdbx_description
1 polymer ?
#
loop_
_entity_poly.entity_id
_entity_poly.type
_entity_poly.pdbx_seq_one_letter_code
_entity_poly.pdbx_strand_id
1 'polypeptide(L)'
;MFDAQIHFDFQPTADLVDVSDAVSWLLSALRMNGQICGKEWPIVRRDSGCAAYVLLPAEDALSPDHHNVYVRQIIAERLPQAGLSEPRITILGEDLDGDDSCPCGTPPSYVLYTTYICLESPVRCGGCFLPIPLYALPKTNNDEYSDVISWQSNYQSCDALQMGCQVLERAATRELSRVESTLSQEGLRICREWEASTGVPFYYYLYRYGARSWARELARLCPVCGGSWRLEEPWHLFDFKCDQCRLLS
;
A
#
# COMPACT_ATOMS: atom_id res chain seq x y z
N MET A 1 5.25 3.02 12.03
CA MET A 1 6.17 2.60 10.93
C MET A 1 7.62 2.78 11.39
N PHE A 2 8.61 2.27 10.65
CA PHE A 2 10.01 2.38 11.05
C PHE A 2 10.91 2.85 9.91
N ASP A 3 11.87 3.70 10.20
CA ASP A 3 12.96 4.00 9.27
C ASP A 3 14.06 2.95 9.38
N ALA A 4 14.55 2.48 8.25
CA ALA A 4 15.65 1.54 8.18
C ALA A 4 16.68 1.91 7.12
N GLN A 5 17.91 1.49 7.39
CA GLN A 5 19.01 1.53 6.44
C GLN A 5 19.31 0.13 5.92
N ILE A 6 19.43 0.00 4.60
CA ILE A 6 19.94 -1.20 3.94
C ILE A 6 21.32 -0.86 3.37
N HIS A 7 22.37 -1.42 3.95
CA HIS A 7 23.77 -1.17 3.59
C HIS A 7 24.34 -2.31 2.74
N PHE A 8 25.05 -1.94 1.68
CA PHE A 8 25.74 -2.87 0.77
C PHE A 8 27.21 -2.50 0.69
N ASP A 9 28.12 -3.47 0.76
CA ASP A 9 29.54 -3.25 0.49
C ASP A 9 29.87 -3.52 -0.97
N PHE A 10 30.83 -2.77 -1.50
CA PHE A 10 31.34 -2.97 -2.86
C PHE A 10 32.51 -3.94 -2.88
N GLN A 11 32.51 -4.82 -3.88
CA GLN A 11 33.73 -5.45 -4.34
C GLN A 11 34.56 -4.44 -5.17
N PRO A 12 35.90 -4.56 -5.19
CA PRO A 12 36.77 -3.61 -5.90
C PRO A 12 36.47 -3.46 -7.40
N THR A 13 35.83 -4.46 -8.00
CA THR A 13 35.48 -4.51 -9.43
C THR A 13 34.06 -4.05 -9.72
N ALA A 14 33.31 -3.57 -8.73
CA ALA A 14 31.91 -3.19 -8.90
C ALA A 14 31.78 -1.95 -9.80
N ASP A 15 30.95 -2.06 -10.84
CA ASP A 15 30.55 -0.92 -11.66
C ASP A 15 29.35 -0.21 -11.02
N LEU A 16 29.39 1.13 -10.98
CA LEU A 16 28.37 1.91 -10.27
C LEU A 16 26.99 1.88 -10.93
N VAL A 17 26.91 1.65 -12.25
CA VAL A 17 25.64 1.52 -12.95
C VAL A 17 25.00 0.18 -12.57
N ASP A 18 25.76 -0.91 -12.65
CA ASP A 18 25.30 -2.25 -12.27
C ASP A 18 24.87 -2.30 -10.80
N VAL A 19 25.63 -1.63 -9.92
CA VAL A 19 25.27 -1.47 -8.50
C VAL A 19 23.94 -0.73 -8.33
N SER A 20 23.79 0.42 -8.99
CA SER A 20 22.57 1.24 -8.87
C SER A 20 21.35 0.46 -9.35
N ASP A 21 21.49 -0.27 -10.46
CA ASP A 21 20.42 -1.10 -11.00
C ASP A 21 20.09 -2.25 -10.04
N ALA A 22 21.08 -3.00 -9.55
CA ALA A 22 20.85 -4.12 -8.64
C ALA A 22 20.17 -3.71 -7.33
N VAL A 23 20.57 -2.57 -6.74
CA VAL A 23 19.90 -2.01 -5.55
C VAL A 23 18.47 -1.60 -5.90
N SER A 24 18.25 -0.95 -7.04
CA SER A 24 16.90 -0.54 -7.47
C SER A 24 15.97 -1.73 -7.72
N TRP A 25 16.51 -2.83 -8.26
CA TRP A 25 15.77 -4.09 -8.41
C TRP A 25 15.35 -4.66 -7.06
N LEU A 26 16.26 -4.70 -6.07
CA LEU A 26 15.93 -5.19 -4.74
C LEU A 26 14.85 -4.34 -4.08
N LEU A 27 15.00 -3.02 -4.08
CA LEU A 27 14.02 -2.11 -3.47
C LEU A 27 12.65 -2.24 -4.16
N SER A 28 12.63 -2.35 -5.49
CA SER A 28 11.40 -2.58 -6.24
C SER A 28 10.73 -3.91 -5.85
N ALA A 29 11.50 -5.00 -5.72
CA ALA A 29 10.96 -6.30 -5.31
C ALA A 29 10.45 -6.29 -3.87
N LEU A 30 11.17 -5.64 -2.94
CA LEU A 30 10.72 -5.45 -1.56
C LEU A 30 9.41 -4.65 -1.52
N ARG A 31 9.26 -3.62 -2.35
CA ARG A 31 8.01 -2.84 -2.47
C ARG A 31 6.87 -3.68 -3.05
N MET A 32 7.10 -4.42 -4.13
CA MET A 32 6.08 -5.30 -4.71
C MET A 32 5.67 -6.41 -3.74
N ASN A 33 6.57 -6.83 -2.86
CA ASN A 33 6.29 -7.76 -1.78
C ASN A 33 5.73 -7.09 -0.50
N GLY A 34 5.55 -5.77 -0.51
CA GLY A 34 4.93 -5.03 0.59
C GLY A 34 5.79 -4.91 1.86
N GLN A 35 7.10 -5.15 1.75
CA GLN A 35 8.05 -5.08 2.87
C GLN A 35 8.59 -3.65 3.09
N ILE A 36 8.54 -2.81 2.07
CA ILE A 36 8.90 -1.39 2.18
C ILE A 36 7.79 -0.50 1.61
N CYS A 37 7.64 0.67 2.21
CA CYS A 37 6.66 1.69 1.88
C CYS A 37 7.23 2.74 0.93
N GLY A 38 6.35 3.58 0.37
CA GLY A 38 6.74 4.64 -0.55
C GLY A 38 7.13 4.16 -1.96
N LYS A 39 7.74 5.06 -2.73
CA LYS A 39 8.14 4.84 -4.14
C LYS A 39 9.54 5.35 -4.46
N GLU A 40 10.09 6.20 -3.59
CA GLU A 40 11.38 6.86 -3.76
C GLU A 40 12.20 6.56 -2.52
N TRP A 41 13.38 5.95 -2.72
CA TRP A 41 14.28 5.60 -1.64
C TRP A 41 15.64 6.20 -1.94
N PRO A 42 16.12 7.17 -1.14
CA PRO A 42 17.43 7.74 -1.32
C PRO A 42 18.51 6.66 -1.22
N ILE A 43 19.39 6.60 -2.22
CA ILE A 43 20.57 5.74 -2.22
C ILE A 43 21.80 6.65 -2.11
N VAL A 44 22.57 6.48 -1.04
CA VAL A 44 23.74 7.30 -0.73
C VAL A 44 25.00 6.48 -0.95
N ARG A 45 25.90 6.96 -1.81
CA ARG A 45 27.24 6.38 -1.96
C ARG A 45 28.09 6.66 -0.72
N ARG A 46 28.85 5.65 -0.31
CA ARG A 46 29.81 5.70 0.80
C ARG A 46 31.18 5.22 0.30
N ASP A 47 32.21 5.39 1.12
CA ASP A 47 33.60 5.06 0.74
C ASP A 47 33.77 3.57 0.35
N SER A 48 33.07 2.66 1.03
CA SER A 48 33.17 1.21 0.83
C SER A 48 31.89 0.56 0.30
N GLY A 49 30.92 1.35 -0.18
CA GLY A 49 29.59 0.81 -0.49
C GLY A 49 28.52 1.84 -0.81
N CYS A 50 27.27 1.44 -0.62
CA CYS A 50 26.13 2.35 -0.63
C CYS A 50 25.11 1.97 0.45
N ALA A 51 24.23 2.91 0.77
CA ALA A 51 23.13 2.71 1.71
C ALA A 51 21.83 3.24 1.13
N ALA A 52 20.79 2.42 1.12
CA ALA A 52 19.43 2.83 0.84
C ALA A 52 18.70 3.13 2.16
N TYR A 53 17.85 4.15 2.15
CA TYR A 53 17.00 4.52 3.28
C TYR A 53 15.55 4.24 2.92
N VAL A 54 14.88 3.44 3.74
CA VAL A 54 13.55 2.91 3.45
C VAL A 54 12.63 3.06 4.66
N LEU A 55 11.35 3.25 4.37
CA LEU A 55 10.28 3.20 5.36
C LEU A 55 9.69 1.78 5.41
N LEU A 56 9.54 1.24 6.60
CA LEU A 56 9.03 -0.10 6.86
C LEU A 56 7.62 -0.03 7.48
N PRO A 57 6.68 -0.90 7.07
CA PRO A 57 5.36 -0.96 7.68
C PRO A 57 5.42 -1.50 9.13
N ALA A 58 6.41 -2.32 9.46
CA ALA A 58 6.71 -2.79 10.83
C ALA A 58 8.21 -3.07 11.00
N GLU A 59 8.68 -3.21 12.24
CA GLU A 59 10.11 -3.36 12.58
C GLU A 59 10.74 -4.61 11.93
N ASP A 60 9.98 -5.71 11.86
CA ASP A 60 10.42 -7.00 11.32
C ASP A 60 10.23 -7.12 9.80
N ALA A 61 9.78 -6.06 9.13
CA ALA A 61 9.35 -6.12 7.72
C ALA A 61 10.43 -6.65 6.76
N LEU A 62 11.72 -6.46 7.06
CA LEU A 62 12.84 -6.94 6.23
C LEU A 62 13.37 -8.31 6.68
N SER A 63 12.66 -9.03 7.54
CA SER A 63 12.99 -10.41 7.92
C SER A 63 13.03 -11.32 6.67
N PRO A 64 14.03 -12.20 6.54
CA PRO A 64 14.07 -13.20 5.48
C PRO A 64 12.84 -14.13 5.42
N ASP A 65 12.07 -14.23 6.50
CA ASP A 65 10.83 -15.01 6.55
C ASP A 65 9.71 -14.38 5.69
N HIS A 66 9.77 -13.07 5.46
CA HIS A 66 8.80 -12.36 4.61
C HIS A 66 9.19 -12.32 3.14
N HIS A 67 10.44 -12.68 2.78
CA HIS A 67 10.90 -12.63 1.40
C HIS A 67 10.11 -13.59 0.50
N ASN A 68 9.55 -13.05 -0.57
CA ASN A 68 9.02 -13.83 -1.68
C ASN A 68 10.15 -14.36 -2.58
N VAL A 69 9.77 -15.12 -3.61
CA VAL A 69 10.72 -15.71 -4.56
C VAL A 69 11.62 -14.66 -5.24
N TYR A 70 11.09 -13.49 -5.59
CA TYR A 70 11.86 -12.46 -6.31
C TYR A 70 12.90 -11.78 -5.43
N VAL A 71 12.54 -11.44 -4.19
CA VAL A 71 13.50 -10.84 -3.25
C VAL A 71 14.65 -11.80 -2.99
N ARG A 72 14.34 -13.09 -2.77
CA ARG A 72 15.37 -14.13 -2.57
C ARG A 72 16.28 -14.27 -3.79
N GLN A 73 15.71 -14.29 -4.99
CA GLN A 73 16.48 -14.41 -6.22
C GLN A 73 17.43 -13.22 -6.42
N ILE A 74 16.95 -12.00 -6.18
CA ILE A 74 17.79 -10.80 -6.33
C ILE A 74 18.96 -10.83 -5.35
N ILE A 75 18.71 -11.17 -4.08
CA ILE A 75 19.76 -11.28 -3.06
C ILE A 75 20.79 -12.35 -3.43
N ALA A 76 20.34 -13.52 -3.89
CA ALA A 76 21.22 -14.65 -4.19
C ALA A 76 22.01 -14.51 -5.50
N GLU A 77 21.44 -13.86 -6.51
CA GLU A 77 21.98 -13.86 -7.88
C GLU A 77 22.41 -12.46 -8.34
N ARG A 78 21.53 -11.46 -8.21
CA ARG A 78 21.73 -10.14 -8.82
C ARG A 78 22.71 -9.28 -8.03
N LEU A 79 22.61 -9.25 -6.71
CA LEU A 79 23.54 -8.47 -5.88
C LEU A 79 25.00 -8.95 -6.09
N PRO A 80 25.30 -10.27 -6.02
CA PRO A 80 26.67 -10.74 -6.27
C PRO A 80 27.17 -10.47 -7.68
N GLN A 81 26.30 -10.56 -8.71
CA GLN A 81 26.66 -10.22 -10.10
C GLN A 81 27.10 -8.76 -10.26
N ALA A 82 26.50 -7.84 -9.48
CA ALA A 82 26.88 -6.43 -9.44
C ALA A 82 28.07 -6.14 -8.51
N GLY A 83 28.69 -7.17 -7.92
CA GLY A 83 29.78 -7.01 -6.97
C GLY A 83 29.34 -6.48 -5.61
N LEU A 84 28.08 -6.71 -5.20
CA LEU A 84 27.55 -6.34 -3.90
C LEU A 84 27.57 -7.54 -2.93
N SER A 85 27.84 -7.25 -1.65
CA SER A 85 27.62 -8.20 -0.56
C SER A 85 26.14 -8.36 -0.22
N GLU A 86 25.83 -9.35 0.63
CA GLU A 86 24.50 -9.49 1.21
C GLU A 86 24.14 -8.22 2.03
N PRO A 87 22.91 -7.69 1.89
CA PRO A 87 22.50 -6.46 2.55
C PRO A 87 22.54 -6.59 4.06
N ARG A 88 23.11 -5.57 4.73
CA ARG A 88 23.00 -5.42 6.19
C ARG A 88 21.91 -4.41 6.52
N ILE A 89 20.98 -4.82 7.37
CA ILE A 89 19.83 -4.01 7.77
C ILE A 89 20.13 -3.37 9.13
N THR A 90 19.81 -2.09 9.27
CA THR A 90 19.85 -1.37 10.55
C THR A 90 18.53 -0.61 10.72
N ILE A 91 17.77 -0.92 11.77
CA ILE A 91 16.60 -0.13 12.16
C ILE A 91 17.10 1.17 12.78
N LEU A 92 16.65 2.31 12.25
CA LEU A 92 17.05 3.63 12.72
C LEU A 92 16.12 4.13 13.83
N GLY A 93 14.85 3.76 13.78
CA GLY A 93 13.85 4.08 14.80
C GLY A 93 12.43 4.06 14.24
N GLU A 94 11.47 4.40 15.10
CA GLU A 94 10.08 4.67 14.70
C GLU A 94 10.04 5.94 13.85
N ASP A 95 9.27 5.89 12.76
CA ASP A 95 8.98 7.05 11.92
C ASP A 95 8.01 7.99 12.65
N LEU A 96 8.31 9.28 12.66
CA LEU A 96 7.58 10.27 13.45
C LEU A 96 6.15 10.50 12.94
N ASP A 97 5.99 10.47 11.62
CA ASP A 97 4.70 10.73 10.95
C ASP A 97 3.95 9.44 10.62
N GLY A 98 4.50 8.30 11.03
CA GLY A 98 4.03 6.99 10.60
C GLY A 98 3.09 6.31 11.57
N ASP A 99 1.96 5.82 11.08
CA ASP A 99 1.03 5.02 11.87
C ASP A 99 1.67 3.71 12.36
N ASP A 100 1.25 3.26 13.55
CA ASP A 100 1.58 1.95 14.08
C ASP A 100 0.91 0.84 13.27
N SER A 101 1.59 -0.31 13.12
CA SER A 101 0.95 -1.49 12.57
C SER A 101 -0.18 -1.99 13.47
N CYS A 102 -1.24 -2.51 12.85
CA CYS A 102 -2.39 -3.05 13.56
C CYS A 102 -1.99 -4.16 14.55
N PRO A 103 -2.32 -4.04 15.85
CA PRO A 103 -2.03 -5.08 16.85
C PRO A 103 -3.15 -6.14 16.94
N CYS A 104 -4.23 -5.99 16.18
CA CYS A 104 -5.37 -6.92 16.22
C CYS A 104 -4.98 -8.22 15.51
N GLY A 105 -4.49 -9.22 16.27
CA GLY A 105 -4.02 -10.48 15.69
C GLY A 105 -4.99 -11.14 14.70
N THR A 106 -6.31 -11.02 14.91
CA THR A 106 -7.32 -11.39 13.92
C THR A 106 -8.31 -10.24 13.73
N PRO A 107 -8.15 -9.43 12.67
CA PRO A 107 -9.09 -8.36 12.35
C PRO A 107 -10.50 -8.89 12.08
N PRO A 108 -11.56 -8.21 12.55
CA PRO A 108 -12.95 -8.61 12.28
C PRO A 108 -13.36 -8.37 10.82
N SER A 109 -12.69 -7.44 10.16
CA SER A 109 -12.81 -7.09 8.76
C SER A 109 -11.59 -6.29 8.33
N TYR A 110 -11.48 -6.03 7.04
CA TYR A 110 -10.42 -5.24 6.43
C TYR A 110 -11.02 -4.12 5.58
N VAL A 111 -10.26 -3.04 5.39
CA VAL A 111 -10.65 -1.93 4.53
C VAL A 111 -9.52 -1.62 3.55
N LEU A 112 -9.80 -1.68 2.25
CA LEU A 112 -8.91 -1.18 1.21
C LEU A 112 -9.09 0.35 1.11
N TYR A 113 -8.10 1.08 1.60
CA TYR A 113 -8.15 2.54 1.78
C TYR A 113 -6.76 3.15 1.65
N THR A 114 -6.67 4.25 0.91
CA THR A 114 -5.48 5.09 0.85
C THR A 114 -5.90 6.51 0.47
N THR A 115 -5.00 7.46 0.65
CA THR A 115 -5.08 8.82 0.11
C THR A 115 -3.73 9.19 -0.51
N TYR A 116 -3.66 10.29 -1.25
CA TYR A 116 -2.42 10.75 -1.87
C TYR A 116 -1.29 11.08 -0.87
N ILE A 117 -1.60 11.24 0.42
CA ILE A 117 -0.61 11.48 1.49
C ILE A 117 -0.17 10.21 2.22
N CYS A 118 -0.92 9.11 2.11
CA CYS A 118 -0.56 7.86 2.78
C CYS A 118 0.71 7.24 2.17
N LEU A 119 1.68 6.91 3.02
CA LEU A 119 2.89 6.17 2.64
C LEU A 119 2.81 4.68 2.94
N GLU A 120 1.97 4.32 3.91
CA GLU A 120 1.78 2.99 4.46
C GLU A 120 1.04 2.01 3.51
N SER A 121 0.81 0.80 4.02
CA SER A 121 -0.01 -0.22 3.36
C SER A 121 -1.43 0.28 3.09
N PRO A 122 -2.02 -0.03 1.91
CA PRO A 122 -3.38 0.38 1.58
C PRO A 122 -4.48 -0.42 2.29
N VAL A 123 -4.13 -1.30 3.22
CA VAL A 123 -5.11 -2.13 3.95
C VAL A 123 -5.16 -1.70 5.40
N ARG A 124 -6.35 -1.35 5.89
CA ARG A 124 -6.62 -1.01 7.30
C ARG A 124 -7.41 -2.10 7.99
N CYS A 125 -7.21 -2.22 9.30
CA CYS A 125 -8.03 -3.08 10.15
C CYS A 125 -9.44 -2.51 10.33
N GLY A 126 -10.48 -3.29 10.13
CA GLY A 126 -11.86 -2.86 10.41
C GLY A 126 -12.15 -2.64 11.90
N GLY A 127 -11.32 -3.17 12.80
CA GLY A 127 -11.45 -2.98 14.25
C GLY A 127 -10.87 -1.65 14.74
N CYS A 128 -9.58 -1.41 14.51
CA CYS A 128 -8.86 -0.23 15.02
C CYS A 128 -8.46 0.79 13.94
N PHE A 129 -8.71 0.50 12.67
CA PHE A 129 -8.36 1.33 11.52
C PHE A 129 -6.86 1.60 11.28
N LEU A 130 -5.98 0.96 12.06
CA LEU A 130 -4.53 0.97 11.81
C LEU A 130 -4.14 0.14 10.56
N PRO A 131 -3.02 0.48 9.90
CA PRO A 131 -2.54 -0.21 8.72
C PRO A 131 -2.12 -1.65 9.01
N ILE A 132 -2.26 -2.51 8.01
CA ILE A 132 -1.87 -3.92 8.04
C ILE A 132 -0.78 -4.13 6.99
N PRO A 133 0.44 -4.57 7.37
CA PRO A 133 1.50 -4.85 6.41
C PRO A 133 1.02 -5.85 5.34
N LEU A 134 1.31 -5.57 4.07
CA LEU A 134 0.82 -6.43 2.99
C LEU A 134 1.37 -7.85 3.10
N TYR A 135 2.63 -8.04 3.51
CA TYR A 135 3.23 -9.37 3.69
C TYR A 135 2.53 -10.23 4.76
N ALA A 136 1.65 -9.65 5.60
CA ALA A 136 0.80 -10.38 6.54
C ALA A 136 -0.49 -10.92 5.90
N LEU A 137 -0.78 -10.56 4.64
CA LEU A 137 -1.96 -10.99 3.88
C LEU A 137 -1.60 -12.02 2.82
N PRO A 138 -2.55 -12.86 2.36
CA PRO A 138 -2.34 -13.74 1.22
C PRO A 138 -1.91 -12.97 -0.04
N LYS A 139 -0.95 -13.53 -0.79
CA LYS A 139 -0.49 -12.98 -2.07
C LYS A 139 -1.63 -12.90 -3.09
N THR A 140 -1.67 -11.84 -3.88
CA THR A 140 -2.71 -11.59 -4.88
C THR A 140 -2.24 -11.84 -6.30
N ASN A 141 -0.94 -11.68 -6.58
CA ASN A 141 -0.40 -11.84 -7.93
C ASN A 141 0.97 -12.50 -7.91
N ASN A 142 1.08 -13.73 -8.40
CA ASN A 142 2.35 -14.41 -8.68
C ASN A 142 3.42 -14.31 -7.57
N ASP A 143 3.03 -14.60 -6.32
CA ASP A 143 3.86 -14.50 -5.09
C ASP A 143 4.22 -13.06 -4.63
N GLU A 144 3.48 -12.05 -5.09
CA GLU A 144 3.62 -10.65 -4.67
C GLU A 144 2.26 -9.90 -4.66
N TYR A 145 2.31 -8.57 -4.50
CA TYR A 145 1.16 -7.66 -4.42
C TYR A 145 1.19 -6.58 -5.51
N SER A 146 1.77 -6.86 -6.68
CA SER A 146 1.96 -5.84 -7.72
C SER A 146 0.66 -5.23 -8.24
N ASP A 147 -0.44 -5.98 -8.24
CA ASP A 147 -1.78 -5.48 -8.57
C ASP A 147 -2.33 -4.53 -7.50
N VAL A 148 -2.17 -4.86 -6.21
CA VAL A 148 -2.55 -3.99 -5.07
C VAL A 148 -1.73 -2.71 -5.09
N ILE A 149 -0.42 -2.81 -5.29
CA ILE A 149 0.48 -1.67 -5.32
C ILE A 149 0.22 -0.78 -6.55
N SER A 150 -0.16 -1.38 -7.68
CA SER A 150 -0.62 -0.66 -8.87
C SER A 150 -1.92 0.08 -8.59
N TRP A 151 -2.92 -0.59 -7.99
CA TRP A 151 -4.17 0.04 -7.56
C TRP A 151 -3.92 1.21 -6.61
N GLN A 152 -3.09 1.04 -5.58
CA GLN A 152 -2.73 2.10 -4.63
C GLN A 152 -2.11 3.29 -5.36
N SER A 153 -1.19 3.03 -6.30
CA SER A 153 -0.52 4.08 -7.07
C SER A 153 -1.48 4.85 -7.98
N ASN A 154 -2.44 4.16 -8.59
CA ASN A 154 -3.47 4.77 -9.43
C ASN A 154 -4.47 5.57 -8.59
N TYR A 155 -4.88 5.05 -7.43
CA TYR A 155 -5.74 5.75 -6.50
C TYR A 155 -5.09 7.06 -6.05
N GLN A 156 -3.87 6.99 -5.54
CA GLN A 156 -3.12 8.15 -5.05
C GLN A 156 -2.90 9.20 -6.14
N SER A 157 -2.65 8.76 -7.39
CA SER A 157 -2.53 9.67 -8.53
C SER A 157 -3.86 10.39 -8.82
N CYS A 158 -4.98 9.67 -8.79
CA CYS A 158 -6.29 10.29 -8.96
C CYS A 158 -6.59 11.27 -7.82
N ASP A 159 -6.32 10.87 -6.58
CA ASP A 159 -6.58 11.68 -5.38
C ASP A 159 -5.71 12.95 -5.37
N ALA A 160 -4.44 12.85 -5.77
CA ALA A 160 -3.56 14.01 -5.96
C ALA A 160 -4.08 14.97 -7.05
N LEU A 161 -4.57 14.45 -8.18
CA LEU A 161 -5.18 15.27 -9.23
C LEU A 161 -6.49 15.91 -8.76
N GLN A 162 -7.27 15.21 -7.95
CA GLN A 162 -8.50 15.75 -7.39
C GLN A 162 -8.23 16.88 -6.40
N MET A 163 -7.23 16.72 -5.53
CA MET A 163 -6.92 17.67 -4.46
C MET A 163 -6.09 18.86 -4.93
N GLY A 164 -5.14 18.63 -5.86
CA GLY A 164 -4.08 19.60 -6.18
C GLY A 164 -4.07 20.11 -7.62
N CYS A 165 -4.98 19.65 -8.50
CA CYS A 165 -4.99 20.04 -9.91
C CYS A 165 -6.36 20.62 -10.31
N GLN A 166 -6.39 21.58 -11.23
CA GLN A 166 -7.65 22.06 -11.83
C GLN A 166 -7.97 21.40 -13.18
N VAL A 167 -6.95 20.85 -13.85
CA VAL A 167 -7.06 20.37 -15.24
C VAL A 167 -7.78 19.02 -15.31
N LEU A 168 -7.40 18.09 -14.44
CA LEU A 168 -7.91 16.71 -14.46
C LEU A 168 -8.75 16.35 -13.23
N GLU A 169 -9.04 17.30 -12.34
CA GLU A 169 -9.84 17.08 -11.12
C GLU A 169 -11.11 16.30 -11.41
N ARG A 170 -11.97 16.79 -12.31
CA ARG A 170 -13.25 16.14 -12.61
C ARG A 170 -13.11 14.71 -13.14
N ALA A 171 -12.05 14.43 -13.89
CA ALA A 171 -11.81 13.09 -14.42
C ALA A 171 -11.37 12.16 -13.29
N ALA A 172 -10.43 12.61 -12.47
CA ALA A 172 -9.92 11.85 -11.33
C ALA A 172 -11.00 11.62 -10.25
N THR A 173 -11.80 12.64 -9.92
CA THR A 173 -12.94 12.53 -9.01
C THR A 173 -13.93 11.47 -9.48
N ARG A 174 -14.17 11.33 -10.79
CA ARG A 174 -15.05 10.27 -11.31
C ARG A 174 -14.45 8.89 -11.11
N GLU A 175 -13.14 8.72 -11.30
CA GLU A 175 -12.47 7.44 -11.03
C GLU A 175 -12.57 7.06 -9.55
N LEU A 176 -12.42 8.02 -8.64
CA LEU A 176 -12.48 7.78 -7.19
C LEU A 176 -13.91 7.53 -6.67
N SER A 177 -14.92 8.21 -7.24
CA SER A 177 -16.27 8.28 -6.66
C SER A 177 -17.35 7.45 -7.33
N ARG A 178 -17.08 6.89 -8.51
CA ARG A 178 -18.03 6.01 -9.21
C ARG A 178 -17.67 4.57 -8.96
N VAL A 179 -18.66 3.76 -8.61
CA VAL A 179 -18.43 2.34 -8.36
C VAL A 179 -18.07 1.61 -9.65
N GLU A 180 -18.53 2.08 -10.80
CA GLU A 180 -18.28 1.50 -12.13
C GLU A 180 -16.98 1.98 -12.77
N SER A 181 -16.21 2.85 -12.12
CA SER A 181 -14.93 3.29 -12.66
C SER A 181 -13.93 2.15 -12.74
N THR A 182 -12.92 2.29 -13.61
CA THR A 182 -11.85 1.29 -13.72
C THR A 182 -11.14 1.13 -12.37
N LEU A 183 -10.85 2.25 -11.71
CA LEU A 183 -10.19 2.26 -10.40
C LEU A 183 -11.00 1.52 -9.32
N SER A 184 -12.31 1.78 -9.24
CA SER A 184 -13.19 1.15 -8.24
C SER A 184 -13.43 -0.33 -8.53
N GLN A 185 -13.59 -0.70 -9.80
CA GLN A 185 -13.74 -2.11 -10.16
C GLN A 185 -12.50 -2.92 -9.83
N GLU A 186 -11.30 -2.35 -10.01
CA GLU A 186 -10.05 -3.01 -9.63
C GLU A 186 -9.92 -3.16 -8.11
N GLY A 187 -10.20 -2.12 -7.34
CA GLY A 187 -10.16 -2.21 -5.87
C GLY A 187 -11.20 -3.21 -5.32
N LEU A 188 -12.40 -3.25 -5.91
CA LEU A 188 -13.42 -4.24 -5.57
C LEU A 188 -13.01 -5.66 -5.96
N ARG A 189 -12.31 -5.86 -7.08
CA ARG A 189 -11.75 -7.17 -7.47
C ARG A 189 -10.78 -7.66 -6.40
N ILE A 190 -9.81 -6.82 -6.02
CA ILE A 190 -8.83 -7.10 -4.96
C ILE A 190 -9.54 -7.48 -3.64
N CYS A 191 -10.53 -6.70 -3.21
CA CYS A 191 -11.29 -6.99 -1.99
C CYS A 191 -11.98 -8.36 -2.05
N ARG A 192 -12.60 -8.71 -3.19
CA ARG A 192 -13.28 -10.01 -3.36
C ARG A 192 -12.29 -11.18 -3.31
N GLU A 193 -11.10 -11.04 -3.90
CA GLU A 193 -10.07 -12.08 -3.89
C GLU A 193 -9.51 -12.31 -2.49
N TRP A 194 -9.27 -11.25 -1.72
CA TRP A 194 -8.88 -11.38 -0.33
C TRP A 194 -9.98 -11.92 0.57
N GLU A 195 -11.23 -11.48 0.40
CA GLU A 195 -12.36 -12.05 1.15
C GLU A 195 -12.52 -13.55 0.85
N ALA A 196 -12.37 -13.96 -0.41
CA ALA A 196 -12.43 -15.37 -0.79
C ALA A 196 -11.30 -16.23 -0.20
N SER A 197 -10.08 -15.68 -0.11
CA SER A 197 -8.91 -16.41 0.40
C SER A 197 -8.81 -16.42 1.93
N THR A 198 -9.28 -15.37 2.59
CA THR A 198 -9.21 -15.23 4.07
C THR A 198 -10.47 -15.66 4.78
N GLY A 199 -11.63 -15.62 4.11
CA GLY A 199 -12.94 -15.78 4.73
C GLY A 199 -13.38 -14.61 5.61
N VAL A 200 -12.63 -13.50 5.60
CA VAL A 200 -12.90 -12.30 6.40
C VAL A 200 -13.42 -11.19 5.47
N PRO A 201 -14.44 -10.40 5.87
CA PRO A 201 -14.95 -9.31 5.04
C PRO A 201 -13.90 -8.27 4.66
N PHE A 202 -13.83 -7.92 3.37
CA PHE A 202 -13.00 -6.81 2.87
C PHE A 202 -13.88 -5.72 2.28
N TYR A 203 -13.80 -4.51 2.82
CA TYR A 203 -14.55 -3.35 2.36
C TYR A 203 -13.71 -2.45 1.47
N TYR A 204 -14.32 -1.91 0.42
CA TYR A 204 -13.72 -0.91 -0.45
C TYR A 204 -14.22 0.49 -0.10
N TYR A 205 -13.31 1.44 0.07
CA TYR A 205 -13.65 2.85 0.22
C TYR A 205 -13.96 3.50 -1.13
N LEU A 206 -15.19 3.99 -1.28
CA LEU A 206 -15.64 4.76 -2.43
C LEU A 206 -15.66 6.25 -2.06
N TYR A 207 -14.74 7.00 -2.65
CA TYR A 207 -14.55 8.41 -2.34
C TYR A 207 -15.80 9.24 -2.59
N ARG A 208 -16.05 10.23 -1.72
CA ARG A 208 -17.12 11.20 -1.90
C ARG A 208 -16.65 12.63 -1.70
N TYR A 209 -16.94 13.47 -2.69
CA TYR A 209 -16.76 14.91 -2.60
C TYR A 209 -17.80 15.67 -3.43
N GLY A 210 -18.03 16.94 -3.06
CA GLY A 210 -18.85 17.86 -3.85
C GLY A 210 -20.36 17.62 -3.75
N ALA A 211 -20.87 17.35 -2.55
CA ALA A 211 -22.31 17.23 -2.33
C ALA A 211 -23.05 18.54 -2.71
N ARG A 212 -24.18 18.42 -3.42
CA ARG A 212 -24.98 19.59 -3.84
C ARG A 212 -25.83 20.16 -2.70
N SER A 213 -26.25 19.31 -1.77
CA SER A 213 -26.93 19.73 -0.55
C SER A 213 -26.83 18.64 0.52
N TRP A 214 -26.82 19.08 1.78
CA TRP A 214 -26.77 18.19 2.94
C TRP A 214 -27.91 17.17 2.95
N ALA A 215 -29.16 17.63 2.74
CA ALA A 215 -30.32 16.76 2.74
C ALA A 215 -30.26 15.64 1.67
N ARG A 216 -29.68 15.93 0.49
CA ARG A 216 -29.49 14.92 -0.55
C ARG A 216 -28.38 13.94 -0.22
N GLU A 217 -27.33 14.41 0.45
CA GLU A 217 -26.22 13.57 0.86
C GLU A 217 -26.68 12.53 1.89
N LEU A 218 -27.44 12.97 2.89
CA LEU A 218 -28.01 12.10 3.92
C LEU A 218 -29.01 11.06 3.40
N ALA A 219 -29.63 11.31 2.24
CA ALA A 219 -30.61 10.43 1.62
C ALA A 219 -29.99 9.50 0.55
N ARG A 220 -28.66 9.46 0.41
CA ARG A 220 -27.97 8.59 -0.55
C ARG A 220 -28.25 7.12 -0.23
N LEU A 221 -28.50 6.37 -1.29
CA LEU A 221 -28.59 4.92 -1.26
C LEU A 221 -27.26 4.32 -1.74
N CYS A 222 -27.02 3.06 -1.39
CA CYS A 222 -25.88 2.31 -1.89
C CYS A 222 -25.91 2.31 -3.42
N PRO A 223 -24.81 2.68 -4.11
CA PRO A 223 -24.79 2.78 -5.56
C PRO A 223 -24.92 1.43 -6.27
N VAL A 224 -24.76 0.31 -5.56
CA VAL A 224 -24.85 -1.04 -6.11
C VAL A 224 -26.23 -1.66 -5.89
N CYS A 225 -26.66 -1.79 -4.63
CA CYS A 225 -27.93 -2.46 -4.33
C CYS A 225 -29.13 -1.51 -4.16
N GLY A 226 -28.91 -0.19 -4.10
CA GLY A 226 -29.97 0.78 -3.82
C GLY A 226 -30.50 0.73 -2.39
N GLY A 227 -29.89 -0.05 -1.49
CA GLY A 227 -30.27 -0.12 -0.08
C GLY A 227 -29.88 1.14 0.71
N SER A 228 -30.53 1.34 1.86
CA SER A 228 -30.03 2.30 2.85
C SER A 228 -28.70 1.81 3.40
N TRP A 229 -27.75 2.73 3.55
CA TRP A 229 -26.38 2.43 3.98
C TRP A 229 -25.76 3.55 4.81
N ARG A 230 -26.54 4.59 5.14
CA ARG A 230 -26.10 5.61 6.09
C ARG A 230 -26.09 5.00 7.49
N LEU A 231 -25.03 5.26 8.23
CA LEU A 231 -24.91 4.87 9.63
C LEU A 231 -25.52 5.92 10.56
N GLU A 232 -26.01 5.47 11.72
CA GLU A 232 -26.43 6.38 12.79
C GLU A 232 -25.22 7.06 13.43
N GLU A 233 -24.15 6.29 13.65
CA GLU A 233 -22.84 6.75 14.11
C GLU A 233 -21.76 6.34 13.09
N PRO A 234 -20.78 7.22 12.81
CA PRO A 234 -19.72 6.89 11.86
C PRO A 234 -18.93 5.64 12.30
N TRP A 235 -18.57 4.81 11.33
CA TRP A 235 -17.60 3.73 11.54
C TRP A 235 -16.23 4.23 11.10
N HIS A 236 -15.35 4.52 12.06
CA HIS A 236 -14.09 5.23 11.82
C HIS A 236 -14.36 6.60 11.18
N LEU A 237 -13.95 6.80 9.92
CA LEU A 237 -14.20 8.03 9.16
C LEU A 237 -15.38 7.91 8.17
N PHE A 238 -16.11 6.78 8.17
CA PHE A 238 -17.13 6.49 7.18
C PHE A 238 -18.54 6.71 7.75
N ASP A 239 -19.30 7.60 7.12
CA ASP A 239 -20.71 7.83 7.43
C ASP A 239 -21.63 6.81 6.74
N PHE A 240 -21.13 6.14 5.71
CA PHE A 240 -21.88 5.17 4.92
C PHE A 240 -21.16 3.82 4.86
N LYS A 241 -21.92 2.75 5.08
CA LYS A 241 -21.43 1.36 5.03
C LYS A 241 -22.52 0.43 4.52
N CYS A 242 -22.18 -0.34 3.49
CA CYS A 242 -23.05 -1.39 2.96
C CYS A 242 -22.38 -2.75 3.11
N ASP A 243 -22.91 -3.58 4.02
CA ASP A 243 -22.39 -4.93 4.26
C ASP A 243 -22.61 -5.89 3.09
N GLN A 244 -23.74 -5.76 2.41
CA GLN A 244 -24.07 -6.59 1.25
C GLN A 244 -23.11 -6.35 0.07
N CYS A 245 -22.73 -5.09 -0.16
CA CYS A 245 -21.91 -4.70 -1.30
C CYS A 245 -20.45 -4.47 -0.94
N ARG A 246 -20.07 -4.61 0.33
CA ARG A 246 -18.72 -4.36 0.83
C ARG A 246 -18.18 -2.97 0.49
N LEU A 247 -19.02 -1.95 0.64
CA LEU A 247 -18.68 -0.56 0.32
C LEU A 247 -18.72 0.33 1.55
N LEU A 248 -17.80 1.30 1.57
CA LEU A 248 -17.74 2.42 2.52
C LEU A 248 -17.73 3.74 1.74
N SER A 249 -18.26 4.81 2.32
CA SER A 249 -18.23 6.16 1.74
C SER A 249 -18.33 7.23 2.81
#